data_AF-A0A3N2KNB5-F1
#
_entry.id   AF-A0A3N2KNB5-F1
#
_cell.length_a   1.000
_cell.length_b   1.000
_cell.length_c   1.000
_cell.angle_alpha   90.00
_cell.angle_beta   90.00
_cell.angle_gamma   90.00
#
_symmetry.space_group_name_H-M   'P 1'
#
loop_
_entity.id
_entity.type
_entity.pdbx_description
1 polymer ?
#
loop_
_entity_poly.entity_id
_entity_poly.type
_entity_poly.pdbx_seq_one_letter_code
_entity_poly.pdbx_strand_id
1 'polypeptide(L)' 'SVALRGTVEIITDDVTRKRMWQEYFINYFPAGPADSNYVLIRFIGNEATIWINREFVHITI' A
#
# COMPACT_ATOMS: atom_id res chain seq x y z
N SER A 1 13.82 12.59 1.26
CA SER A 1 12.91 11.65 0.60
C SER A 1 13.28 10.23 0.99
N VAL A 2 12.35 9.30 0.80
CA VAL A 2 12.59 7.86 0.94
C VAL A 2 12.08 7.20 -0.33
N ALA A 3 12.90 6.35 -0.95
CA ALA A 3 12.49 5.49 -2.04
C ALA A 3 12.61 4.04 -1.57
N LEU A 4 11.53 3.27 -1.70
CA LEU A 4 11.48 1.86 -1.30
C LEU A 4 11.50 0.98 -2.54
N ARG A 5 12.20 -0.15 -2.47
CA ARG A 5 12.14 -1.23 -3.46
C ARG A 5 11.59 -2.48 -2.79
N GLY A 6 10.81 -3.25 -3.53
CA GLY A 6 10.09 -4.39 -2.99
C GLY A 6 9.23 -5.06 -4.04
N THR A 7 8.40 -5.99 -3.58
CA THR A 7 7.37 -6.64 -4.38
C THR A 7 5.98 -6.15 -3.97
N VAL A 8 5.00 -6.45 -4.81
CA VAL A 8 3.60 -6.18 -4.52
C VAL A 8 2.79 -7.47 -4.60
N GLU A 9 1.82 -7.61 -3.71
CA GLU A 9 0.82 -8.68 -3.75
C GLU A 9 -0.59 -8.08 -3.69
N ILE A 10 -1.54 -8.77 -4.31
CA ILE A 10 -2.97 -8.41 -4.21
C ILE A 10 -3.54 -9.14 -3.00
N ILE A 11 -4.21 -8.39 -2.12
CA ILE A 11 -4.93 -8.99 -1.00
C ILE A 11 -6.35 -9.34 -1.45
N THR A 12 -6.66 -10.64 -1.47
CA THR A 12 -7.98 -11.18 -1.82
C THR A 12 -8.85 -11.49 -0.59
N ASP A 13 -8.30 -11.36 0.62
CA ASP A 13 -9.02 -11.58 1.88
C ASP A 13 -10.04 -10.46 2.14
N ASP A 14 -11.32 -10.84 2.20
CA ASP A 14 -12.44 -9.91 2.34
C ASP A 14 -12.46 -9.24 3.73
N VAL A 15 -11.99 -9.93 4.78
CA VAL A 15 -11.91 -9.38 6.15
C VAL A 15 -10.92 -8.22 6.18
N THR A 16 -9.72 -8.40 5.63
CA THR A 16 -8.68 -7.36 5.56
C THR A 16 -9.09 -6.23 4.63
N ARG A 17 -9.67 -6.54 3.46
CA ARG A 17 -10.23 -5.52 2.55
C ARG A 17 -11.20 -4.60 3.28
N LYS A 18 -12.21 -5.17 3.93
CA LYS A 18 -13.23 -4.39 4.65
C LYS A 18 -12.65 -3.61 5.83
N ARG A 19 -11.67 -4.17 6.55
CA ARG A 19 -10.99 -3.47 7.66
C ARG A 19 -10.19 -2.25 7.21
N MET A 20 -9.60 -2.28 6.01
CA MET A 20 -8.80 -1.16 5.48
C MET A 20 -9.63 -0.12 4.71
N TRP A 21 -10.95 -0.34 4.60
CA TRP A 21 -11.84 0.63 3.96
C TRP A 21 -11.75 2.00 4.63
N GLN A 22 -11.81 3.04 3.81
CA GLN A 22 -11.90 4.43 4.25
C GLN A 22 -13.15 5.04 3.66
N GLU A 23 -13.95 5.78 4.43
CA GLU A 23 -15.24 6.30 3.97
C GLU A 23 -15.15 7.11 2.68
N TYR A 24 -14.05 7.84 2.46
CA TYR A 24 -13.87 8.63 1.24
C TYR A 24 -13.69 7.79 -0.04
N PHE A 25 -13.40 6.49 0.08
CA PHE A 25 -13.34 5.57 -1.06
C PHE A 25 -14.70 5.34 -1.72
N ILE A 26 -15.81 5.69 -1.05
CA ILE A 26 -17.15 5.61 -1.63
C ILE A 26 -17.30 6.40 -2.93
N ASN A 27 -16.47 7.45 -3.12
CA ASN A 27 -16.44 8.26 -4.33
C ASN A 27 -15.87 7.51 -5.55
N TYR A 28 -15.12 6.43 -5.33
CA TYR A 28 -14.48 5.63 -6.38
C TYR A 28 -15.10 4.22 -6.48
N PHE A 29 -15.59 3.68 -5.37
CA PHE A 29 -16.20 2.35 -5.28
C PHE A 29 -17.61 2.48 -4.69
N PRO A 30 -18.64 2.76 -5.51
CA PRO A 30 -19.98 3.08 -5.02
C PRO A 30 -20.68 1.92 -4.29
N ALA A 31 -20.28 0.67 -4.53
CA ALA A 31 -20.77 -0.48 -3.77
C ALA A 31 -20.07 -0.65 -2.40
N GLY A 32 -19.21 0.30 -2.03
CA GLY A 32 -18.57 0.38 -0.73
C GLY A 32 -17.50 -0.71 -0.52
N PRO A 33 -17.28 -1.16 0.73
CA PRO A 33 -16.27 -2.16 1.07
C PRO A 33 -16.44 -3.51 0.33
N ALA A 34 -17.66 -3.82 -0.10
CA ALA A 34 -18.01 -5.05 -0.81
C ALA A 34 -17.90 -4.92 -2.34
N ASP A 35 -17.49 -3.76 -2.88
CA ASP A 35 -17.33 -3.56 -4.32
C ASP A 35 -16.32 -4.56 -4.90
N SER A 36 -16.68 -5.25 -5.99
CA SER A 36 -15.80 -6.26 -6.59
C SER A 36 -14.54 -5.65 -7.20
N ASN A 37 -14.57 -4.36 -7.55
CA ASN A 37 -13.44 -3.63 -8.13
C ASN A 37 -12.53 -3.00 -7.06
N TYR A 38 -12.96 -2.98 -5.79
CA TYR A 38 -12.11 -2.53 -4.69
C TYR A 38 -11.08 -3.61 -4.34
N VAL A 39 -9.83 -3.42 -4.72
CA VAL A 39 -8.73 -4.33 -4.37
C VAL A 39 -7.68 -3.61 -3.54
N LEU A 40 -7.02 -4.36 -2.66
CA LEU A 40 -5.87 -3.87 -1.91
C LEU A 40 -4.58 -4.40 -2.53
N ILE A 41 -3.61 -3.51 -2.67
CA ILE A 41 -2.24 -3.84 -3.05
C ILE A 41 -1.38 -3.69 -1.80
N ARG A 42 -0.73 -4.77 -1.37
CA ARG A 42 0.24 -4.76 -0.27
C ARG A 42 1.64 -4.68 -0.86
N PHE A 43 2.32 -3.59 -0.58
CA PHE A 43 3.74 -3.45 -0.87
C PHE A 43 4.57 -4.10 0.24
N ILE A 44 5.55 -4.92 -0.16
CA ILE A 44 6.50 -5.59 0.73
C ILE A 44 7.90 -5.06 0.38
N GLY A 45 8.39 -4.11 1.18
CA GLY A 45 9.71 -3.51 0.99
C GLY A 45 10.84 -4.45 1.44
N ASN A 46 11.90 -4.52 0.65
CA ASN A 46 13.14 -5.23 0.99
C ASN A 46 14.37 -4.32 0.93
N GLU A 47 14.25 -3.12 0.36
CA GLU A 47 15.31 -2.12 0.35
C GLU A 47 14.74 -0.71 0.50
N ALA A 48 15.56 0.18 1.07
CA ALA A 48 15.29 1.61 1.10
C ALA A 48 16.51 2.42 0.65
N THR A 49 16.25 3.47 -0.11
CA THR A 49 17.17 4.56 -0.40
C THR A 49 16.66 5.80 0.31
N ILE A 50 17.47 6.33 1.22
CA ILE A 50 17.10 7.43 2.10
C ILE A 50 17.96 8.63 1.72
N TRP A 51 17.31 9.75 1.43
CA TRP A 51 17.97 11.05 1.30
C TRP A 51 17.39 12.02 2.34
N ILE A 52 18.07 12.17 3.47
CA ILE A 52 17.64 13.04 4.59
C ILE A 52 18.85 13.82 5.06
N ASN A 53 18.68 15.11 5.40
CA ASN A 53 19.76 15.97 5.90
C ASN A 53 21.02 16.04 5.01
N ARG A 54 20.84 15.91 3.69
CA ARG A 54 21.94 15.80 2.69
C ARG A 54 22.81 14.55 2.82
N GLU A 55 22.38 13.59 3.62
CA GLU A 55 22.97 12.26 3.69
C GLU A 55 22.18 11.30 2.81
N PHE A 56 22.92 10.45 2.09
CA PHE A 56 22.37 9.48 1.17
C PHE A 56 22.79 8.07 1.61
N VAL A 57 21.79 7.23 1.92
CA VAL A 57 21.99 5.92 2.52
C VAL A 57 21.17 4.86 1.78
N HIS A 58 21.77 3.70 1.54
CA HIS A 58 21.09 2.50 1.06
C HIS A 58 21.06 1.43 2.14
N ILE A 59 19.89 0.85 2.39
CA ILE A 59 19.70 -0.24 3.37
C ILE A 59 18.89 -1.38 2.77
N THR A 60 19.22 -2.61 3.19
CA THR A 60 18.39 -3.80 3.04
C THR A 60 17.53 -3.96 4.29
N ILE A 61 16.26 -4.31 4.12
CA ILE A 61 15.23 -4.45 5.18
C ILE A 61 15.02 -5.92 5.49
#